data_AF-A0ABD0PMM6-F1
#
_entry.id   AF-A0ABD0PMM6-F1
#
_cell.length_a   1.000
_cell.length_b   1.000
_cell.length_c   1.000
_cell.angle_alpha   90.00
_cell.angle_beta   90.00
_cell.angle_gamma   90.00
#
_symmetry.space_group_name_H-M   'P 1'
#
loop_
_entity.id
_entity.type
_entity.pdbx_description
1 polymer ?
#
loop_
_entity_poly.entity_id
_entity_poly.type
_entity_poly.pdbx_seq_one_letter_code
_entity_poly.pdbx_strand_id
1 'polypeptide(L)'
;LYAFLLTVVLLLVLWFGGVLRASAVMDRIFSLVSAGMAISLIFSLMLFLCPIRTPSSAHVTYDNTAKRLLKFALGESMDPRLGIIDIKHFVMVRIGFIGWAMMDLNYLLTAVEMKNWSLSLLLVVVFQLIYILDFLIDE
;
A
#
# COMPACT_ATOMS: atom_id res chain seq x y z
N LEU A 1 -1.99 -11.76 7.80
CA LEU A 1 -0.68 -12.18 8.43
C LEU A 1 0.40 -12.79 7.50
N TYR A 2 0.20 -13.95 6.85
CA TYR A 2 1.31 -14.68 6.17
C TYR A 2 2.04 -13.88 5.08
N ALA A 3 1.30 -13.11 4.27
CA ALA A 3 1.87 -12.26 3.23
C ALA A 3 2.85 -11.24 3.83
N PHE A 4 2.50 -10.65 4.98
CA PHE A 4 3.34 -9.69 5.68
C PHE A 4 4.64 -10.33 6.17
N LEU A 5 4.56 -11.49 6.82
CA LEU A 5 5.76 -12.21 7.29
C LEU A 5 6.69 -12.55 6.13
N LEU A 6 6.13 -13.04 5.01
CA LEU A 6 6.91 -13.36 3.82
C LEU A 6 7.61 -12.11 3.26
N THR A 7 6.92 -10.97 3.17
CA THR A 7 7.52 -9.73 2.68
C THR A 7 8.61 -9.18 3.61
N VAL A 8 8.42 -9.25 4.94
CA VAL A 8 9.44 -8.84 5.91
C VAL A 8 10.68 -9.73 5.81
N VAL A 9 10.49 -11.06 5.78
CA VAL A 9 11.60 -12.01 5.67
C VAL A 9 12.36 -11.78 4.37
N LEU A 10 11.64 -11.59 3.24
CA LEU A 10 12.27 -11.32 1.95
C LEU A 10 13.08 -10.02 1.98
N LEU A 11 12.53 -8.94 2.54
CA LEU A 11 13.23 -7.66 2.68
C LEU A 11 14.52 -7.83 3.49
N LEU A 12 14.45 -8.49 4.64
CA LEU A 12 15.61 -8.72 5.51
C LEU A 12 16.65 -9.59 4.80
N VAL A 13 16.25 -10.67 4.12
CA VAL A 13 17.18 -11.54 3.37
C VAL A 13 17.88 -10.76 2.26
N LEU A 14 17.16 -9.94 1.48
CA LEU A 14 17.75 -9.13 0.43
C LEU A 14 18.70 -8.05 0.98
N TRP A 15 18.38 -7.49 2.15
CA TRP A 15 19.22 -6.52 2.83
C TRP A 15 20.50 -7.17 3.39
N PHE A 16 20.37 -8.28 4.14
CA PHE A 16 21.51 -9.03 4.67
C PHE A 16 22.40 -9.60 3.55
N GLY A 17 21.81 -9.99 2.41
CA GLY A 17 22.53 -10.43 1.22
C GLY A 17 23.25 -9.29 0.48
N GLY A 18 23.09 -8.04 0.90
CA GLY A 18 23.69 -6.86 0.26
C GLY A 18 23.12 -6.52 -1.11
N VAL A 19 22.05 -7.20 -1.53
CA VAL A 19 21.36 -6.98 -2.82
C VAL A 19 20.53 -5.69 -2.75
N LEU A 20 19.91 -5.43 -1.61
CA LEU A 20 19.12 -4.23 -1.36
C LEU A 20 19.82 -3.35 -0.32
N ARG A 21 20.10 -2.09 -0.67
CA ARG A 21 20.55 -1.07 0.28
C ARG A 21 19.39 -0.17 0.61
N ALA A 22 19.05 -0.09 1.90
CA ALA A 22 17.91 0.68 2.37
C ALA A 22 18.09 2.17 2.09
N SER A 23 19.31 2.68 2.29
CA SER A 23 19.70 4.05 1.93
C SER A 23 19.44 4.40 0.47
N ALA A 24 19.75 3.49 -0.46
CA ALA A 24 19.54 3.72 -1.89
C ALA A 24 18.05 3.81 -2.26
N VAL A 25 17.18 3.12 -1.52
CA VAL A 25 15.72 3.25 -1.68
C VAL A 25 15.26 4.62 -1.19
N MET A 26 15.80 5.07 -0.05
CA MET A 26 15.49 6.38 0.53
C MET A 26 15.95 7.55 -0.34
N ASP A 27 17.11 7.43 -1.01
CA ASP A 27 17.60 8.42 -1.97
C ASP A 27 16.64 8.62 -3.16
N ARG A 28 15.83 7.60 -3.47
CA ARG A 28 14.85 7.62 -4.56
C ARG A 28 13.40 7.78 -4.07
N ILE A 29 13.19 8.23 -2.85
CA ILE A 29 11.83 8.36 -2.27
C ILE A 29 10.89 9.20 -3.14
N PHE A 30 11.37 10.32 -3.70
CA PHE A 30 10.54 11.17 -4.56
C PHE A 30 10.16 10.46 -5.86
N SER A 31 11.06 9.65 -6.42
CA SER A 31 10.78 8.83 -7.60
C SER A 31 9.78 7.73 -7.28
N LEU A 32 9.83 7.17 -6.08
CA LEU A 32 8.89 6.15 -5.64
C LEU A 32 7.49 6.73 -5.44
N VAL A 33 7.41 7.91 -4.79
CA VAL A 33 6.15 8.63 -4.58
C VAL A 33 5.52 9.03 -5.91
N SER A 34 6.29 9.60 -6.84
CA SER A 34 5.76 10.01 -8.15
C SER A 34 5.31 8.81 -8.99
N ALA A 35 6.07 7.71 -8.98
CA ALA A 35 5.66 6.47 -9.63
C ALA A 35 4.38 5.89 -8.98
N GLY A 36 4.29 5.87 -7.65
CA GLY A 36 3.10 5.43 -6.92
C GLY A 36 1.86 6.26 -7.25
N MET A 37 2.00 7.59 -7.29
CA MET A 37 0.93 8.49 -7.73
C MET A 37 0.50 8.22 -9.17
N ALA A 38 1.46 8.07 -10.09
CA ALA A 38 1.16 7.77 -11.49
C ALA A 38 0.44 6.43 -11.64
N ILE A 39 0.90 5.38 -10.96
CA ILE A 39 0.26 4.06 -10.97
C ILE A 39 -1.14 4.13 -10.36
N SER A 40 -1.32 4.83 -9.24
CA SER A 40 -2.64 5.03 -8.62
C SER A 40 -3.61 5.74 -9.56
N LEU A 41 -3.15 6.78 -10.27
CA LEU A 41 -3.98 7.51 -11.23
C LEU A 41 -4.33 6.65 -12.44
N ILE A 42 -3.37 5.93 -13.00
CA ILE A 42 -3.60 4.98 -14.11
C ILE A 42 -4.59 3.92 -13.68
N PHE A 43 -4.43 3.34 -12.48
CA PHE A 43 -5.31 2.31 -11.96
C PHE A 43 -6.74 2.84 -11.74
N SER A 44 -6.89 4.03 -11.17
CA SER A 44 -8.20 4.70 -11.03
C SER A 44 -8.86 4.98 -12.38
N LEU A 45 -8.08 5.41 -13.38
CA LEU A 45 -8.57 5.61 -14.75
C LEU A 45 -9.01 4.29 -15.39
N MET A 46 -8.24 3.23 -15.21
CA MET A 46 -8.61 1.90 -15.70
C MET A 46 -9.90 1.39 -15.07
N LEU A 47 -10.09 1.55 -13.76
CA LEU A 47 -11.33 1.15 -13.08
C LEU A 47 -12.54 1.98 -13.53
N PHE A 48 -12.33 3.25 -13.88
CA PHE A 48 -13.40 4.12 -14.37
C PHE A 48 -13.77 3.87 -15.83
N LEU A 49 -12.78 3.63 -16.71
CA LEU A 49 -13.00 3.39 -18.14
C LEU A 49 -13.37 1.94 -18.46
N CYS A 50 -12.83 1.00 -17.70
CA CYS A 50 -13.09 -0.43 -17.82
C CYS A 50 -13.68 -0.94 -16.50
N PRO A 51 -14.93 -0.57 -16.18
CA PRO A 51 -15.57 -0.99 -14.95
C PRO A 51 -15.65 -2.51 -14.92
N ILE A 52 -15.22 -3.06 -13.79
CA ILE A 52 -15.32 -4.49 -13.53
C ILE A 52 -16.79 -4.83 -13.36
N ARG A 53 -17.25 -5.88 -14.05
CA ARG A 53 -18.63 -6.33 -13.97
C ARG A 53 -18.94 -6.76 -12.53
N THR A 54 -19.68 -5.92 -11.83
CA THR A 54 -20.24 -6.22 -10.52
C THR A 54 -21.75 -6.32 -10.59
N PRO A 55 -22.39 -7.15 -9.74
CA PRO A 55 -23.84 -7.25 -9.69
C PRO A 55 -24.44 -5.90 -9.31
N SER A 56 -25.66 -5.61 -9.79
CA SER A 56 -26.24 -4.27 -9.65
C SER A 56 -26.44 -3.81 -8.20
N SER A 57 -26.49 -4.74 -7.24
CA SER A 57 -26.54 -4.47 -5.81
C SER A 57 -25.23 -3.92 -5.22
N ALA A 58 -24.11 -4.02 -5.93
CA ALA A 58 -22.80 -3.56 -5.51
C ALA A 58 -22.39 -2.21 -6.12
N HIS A 59 -23.28 -1.59 -6.93
CA HIS A 59 -23.04 -0.26 -7.47
C HIS A 59 -23.28 0.82 -6.43
N VAL A 60 -22.47 1.87 -6.50
CA VAL A 60 -22.69 3.07 -5.70
C VAL A 60 -23.90 3.82 -6.26
N THR A 61 -24.89 4.09 -5.40
CA THR A 61 -26.06 4.88 -5.79
C THR A 61 -25.66 6.35 -5.91
N TYR A 62 -25.68 6.87 -7.13
CA TYR A 62 -25.47 8.28 -7.42
C TYR A 62 -26.80 8.97 -7.68
N ASP A 63 -26.93 10.23 -7.25
CA ASP A 63 -28.02 11.08 -7.75
C ASP A 63 -27.86 11.30 -9.26
N ASN A 64 -28.98 11.45 -9.97
CA ASN A 64 -29.01 11.59 -11.42
C ASN A 64 -28.28 12.86 -11.91
N THR A 65 -28.02 13.82 -11.03
CA THR A 65 -27.25 15.04 -11.32
C THR A 65 -25.74 14.94 -11.03
N ALA A 66 -25.25 13.79 -10.57
CA ALA A 66 -23.86 13.62 -10.17
C ALA A 66 -22.88 13.87 -11.34
N LYS A 67 -21.93 14.80 -11.11
CA LYS A 67 -20.88 15.15 -12.07
C LYS A 67 -19.96 13.95 -12.34
N ARG A 68 -19.44 13.81 -13.57
CA ARG A 68 -18.51 12.71 -13.92
C ARG A 68 -17.26 12.68 -13.06
N LEU A 69 -16.72 13.84 -12.68
CA LEU A 69 -15.55 13.93 -11.80
C LEU A 69 -15.83 13.31 -10.42
N LEU A 70 -17.06 13.49 -9.91
CA LEU A 70 -17.48 12.90 -8.63
C LEU A 70 -17.58 11.38 -8.74
N LYS A 71 -18.16 10.87 -9.83
CA LYS A 71 -18.23 9.42 -10.10
C LYS A 71 -16.85 8.79 -10.28
N PHE A 72 -15.91 9.51 -10.89
CA PHE A 72 -14.51 9.08 -10.99
C PHE A 72 -13.83 9.01 -9.62
N ALA A 73 -14.00 10.04 -8.79
CA ALA A 73 -13.35 10.11 -7.48
C ALA A 73 -13.88 9.06 -6.48
N LEU A 74 -15.18 8.75 -6.55
CA LEU A 74 -15.83 7.79 -5.64
C LEU A 74 -15.87 6.35 -6.20
N GLY A 75 -15.79 6.18 -7.52
CA GLY A 75 -15.86 4.88 -8.19
C GLY A 75 -17.28 4.33 -8.37
N GLU A 76 -17.51 3.52 -9.41
CA GLU A 76 -18.86 3.02 -9.74
C GLU A 76 -19.28 1.77 -8.94
N SER A 77 -18.33 1.05 -8.37
CA SER A 77 -18.55 -0.20 -7.64
C SER A 77 -17.97 -0.10 -6.24
N MET A 78 -18.74 -0.53 -5.22
CA MET A 78 -18.30 -0.55 -3.82
C MET A 78 -17.09 -1.45 -3.59
N ASP A 79 -17.16 -2.69 -4.10
CA ASP A 79 -16.15 -3.73 -3.92
C ASP A 79 -15.86 -4.42 -5.28
N PRO A 80 -15.04 -3.82 -6.15
CA PRO A 80 -14.71 -4.39 -7.45
C PRO A 80 -13.89 -5.68 -7.28
N ARG A 81 -14.30 -6.76 -7.94
CA ARG A 81 -13.65 -8.08 -7.85
C ARG A 81 -13.05 -8.54 -9.16
N LEU A 82 -11.73 -8.79 -9.16
CA LEU A 82 -11.05 -9.45 -10.27
C LEU A 82 -10.92 -10.94 -9.96
N GLY A 83 -11.93 -11.71 -10.38
CA GLY A 83 -12.02 -13.13 -10.05
C GLY A 83 -12.20 -13.35 -8.53
N ILE A 84 -11.19 -13.95 -7.89
CA ILE A 84 -11.20 -14.24 -6.44
C ILE A 84 -10.66 -13.03 -5.64
N ILE A 85 -9.99 -12.09 -6.30
CA ILE A 85 -9.34 -10.95 -5.64
C ILE A 85 -10.34 -9.80 -5.51
N ASP A 86 -10.65 -9.43 -4.28
CA ASP A 86 -11.28 -8.15 -3.97
C ASP A 86 -10.24 -7.05 -4.10
N ILE A 87 -10.41 -6.17 -5.09
CA ILE A 87 -9.41 -5.15 -5.41
C ILE A 87 -9.29 -4.13 -4.29
N LYS A 88 -10.41 -3.74 -3.68
CA LYS A 88 -10.42 -2.75 -2.61
C LYS A 88 -9.69 -3.30 -1.39
N HIS A 89 -10.01 -4.53 -0.99
CA HIS A 89 -9.30 -5.21 0.09
C HIS A 89 -7.81 -5.37 -0.23
N PHE A 90 -7.48 -5.82 -1.44
CA PHE A 90 -6.10 -6.04 -1.86
C PHE A 90 -5.27 -4.75 -1.82
N VAL A 91 -5.76 -3.66 -2.42
CA VAL A 91 -5.06 -2.37 -2.43
C VAL A 91 -4.94 -1.80 -1.02
N MET A 92 -6.00 -1.87 -0.22
CA MET A 92 -6.00 -1.35 1.15
C MET A 92 -4.99 -2.10 2.03
N VAL A 93 -5.06 -3.44 2.05
CA VAL A 93 -4.27 -4.23 3.00
C VAL A 93 -2.88 -4.56 2.45
N ARG A 94 -2.80 -5.12 1.23
CA ARG A 94 -1.52 -5.64 0.70
C ARG A 94 -0.61 -4.53 0.19
N ILE A 95 -1.17 -3.51 -0.46
CA ILE A 95 -0.37 -2.38 -0.96
C ILE A 95 -0.27 -1.29 0.11
N GLY A 96 -1.38 -0.95 0.76
CA GLY A 96 -1.43 0.10 1.79
C GLY A 96 -0.73 -0.29 3.09
N PHE A 97 -1.35 -1.15 3.90
CA PHE A 97 -0.85 -1.49 5.23
C PHE A 97 0.53 -2.19 5.20
N ILE A 98 0.69 -3.24 4.38
CA ILE A 98 1.98 -3.92 4.27
C ILE A 98 3.03 -2.98 3.66
N GLY A 99 2.68 -2.18 2.64
CA GLY A 99 3.60 -1.22 2.04
C GLY A 99 4.06 -0.14 3.02
N TRP A 100 3.18 0.34 3.89
CA TRP A 100 3.53 1.24 4.98
C TRP A 100 4.54 0.58 5.93
N ALA A 101 4.27 -0.65 6.39
CA ALA A 101 5.21 -1.36 7.25
C ALA A 101 6.59 -1.59 6.58
N MET A 102 6.62 -1.86 5.26
CA MET A 102 7.88 -1.99 4.53
C MET A 102 8.68 -0.67 4.54
N MET A 103 8.00 0.47 4.41
CA MET A 103 8.65 1.78 4.48
C MET A 103 9.21 2.06 5.88
N ASP A 104 8.45 1.76 6.95
CA ASP A 104 8.91 1.91 8.33
C ASP A 104 10.17 1.08 8.61
N LEU A 105 10.18 -0.18 8.15
CA LEU A 105 11.37 -1.02 8.22
C LEU A 105 12.52 -0.45 7.39
N ASN A 106 12.25 0.10 6.20
CA ASN A 106 13.28 0.69 5.36
C ASN A 106 13.93 1.94 6.00
N TYR A 107 13.14 2.76 6.71
CA TYR A 107 13.68 3.86 7.53
C TYR A 107 14.61 3.35 8.62
N LEU A 108 14.22 2.29 9.32
CA LEU A 108 15.03 1.69 10.38
C LEU A 108 16.34 1.08 9.83
N LEU A 109 16.26 0.33 8.71
CA LEU A 109 17.43 -0.25 8.05
C LEU A 109 18.38 0.84 7.54
N THR A 110 17.85 1.94 7.00
CA THR A 110 18.66 3.10 6.57
C THR A 110 19.39 3.73 7.76
N ALA A 111 18.71 3.88 8.90
CA ALA A 111 19.33 4.40 10.13
C ALA A 111 20.46 3.47 10.64
N VAL A 112 20.29 2.15 10.50
CA VAL A 112 21.34 1.16 10.81
C VAL A 112 22.53 1.29 9.85
N GLU A 113 22.29 1.38 8.54
CA GLU A 113 23.34 1.56 7.53
C GLU A 113 24.15 2.84 7.76
N MET A 114 23.48 3.94 8.11
CA MET A 114 24.11 5.23 8.37
C MET A 114 24.67 5.38 9.80
N LYS A 115 24.51 4.36 10.66
CA LYS A 115 24.85 4.40 12.09
C LYS A 115 24.22 5.60 12.83
N ASN A 116 23.04 6.04 12.38
CA ASN A 116 22.34 7.21 12.89
C ASN A 116 20.92 6.84 13.33
N TRP A 117 20.82 5.99 14.35
CA TRP A 117 19.55 5.59 14.93
C TRP A 117 19.24 6.44 16.16
N SER A 118 17.97 6.82 16.30
CA SER A 118 17.47 7.56 17.46
C SER A 118 16.39 6.74 18.16
N LEU A 119 16.26 6.92 19.48
CA LEU A 119 15.20 6.28 20.25
C LEU A 119 13.81 6.67 19.72
N SER A 120 13.64 7.93 19.32
CA SER A 120 12.38 8.43 18.75
C SER A 120 12.00 7.69 17.47
N LEU A 121 12.94 7.46 16.55
CA LEU A 121 12.69 6.69 15.33
C LEU A 121 12.26 5.26 15.67
N LEU A 122 12.97 4.60 16.58
CA LEU A 122 12.66 3.24 17.01
C LEU A 122 11.25 3.15 17.60
N LEU A 123 10.87 4.08 18.49
CA LEU A 123 9.55 4.10 19.11
C LEU A 123 8.43 4.31 18.08
N VAL A 124 8.61 5.25 17.14
CA VAL A 124 7.62 5.51 16.09
C VAL A 124 7.42 4.27 15.23
N VAL A 125 8.50 3.68 14.72
CA VAL A 125 8.43 2.48 13.89
C VAL A 125 7.79 1.32 14.65
N VAL A 126 8.18 1.09 15.91
CA VAL A 126 7.61 0.00 16.72
C VAL A 126 6.11 0.19 16.94
N PHE A 127 5.65 1.40 17.31
CA PHE A 127 4.21 1.65 17.52
C PHE A 127 3.40 1.51 16.24
N GLN A 128 3.93 1.97 15.11
CA GLN A 128 3.28 1.81 13.80
C GLN A 128 3.21 0.34 13.39
N LEU A 129 4.30 -0.43 13.59
CA LEU A 129 4.30 -1.87 13.32
C LEU A 129 3.34 -2.64 14.21
N ILE A 130 3.19 -2.27 15.49
CA ILE A 130 2.18 -2.88 16.39
C ILE A 130 0.78 -2.61 15.84
N TYR A 131 0.46 -1.37 15.46
CA TYR A 131 -0.84 -1.02 14.88
C TYR A 131 -1.14 -1.80 13.60
N ILE A 132 -0.16 -1.90 12.70
CA ILE A 132 -0.34 -2.64 11.44
C ILE A 132 -0.49 -4.14 11.71
N LEU A 133 0.27 -4.70 12.67
CA LEU A 133 0.19 -6.11 13.02
C LEU A 133 -1.17 -6.46 13.65
N ASP A 134 -1.68 -5.61 14.54
CA ASP A 134 -3.02 -5.74 15.15
C ASP A 134 -4.08 -5.84 14.06
N PHE A 135 -4.07 -4.90 13.12
CA PHE A 135 -4.97 -4.91 11.96
C PHE A 135 -4.83 -6.19 11.09
N LEU A 136 -3.61 -6.69 10.88
CA LEU A 136 -3.33 -7.87 10.04
C LEU A 136 -3.61 -9.22 10.72
N ILE A 137 -3.81 -9.23 12.03
CA ILE A 137 -4.22 -10.41 12.82
C ILE A 137 -5.74 -10.54 12.78
N ASP A 138 -6.45 -9.41 12.84
CA ASP A 138 -7.92 -9.34 12.75
C ASP A 138 -8.45 -9.41 11.30
N GLU A 139 -7.55 -9.47 10.31
CA GLU A 139 -7.85 -9.69 8.88
C GLU A 139 -8.14 -11.16 8.53
#